data_AF-A0A835SLT7-F1
#
_entry.id   AF-A0A835SLT7-F1
#
_cell.length_a   1.000
_cell.length_b   1.000
_cell.length_c   1.000
_cell.angle_alpha   90.00
_cell.angle_beta   90.00
_cell.angle_gamma   90.00
#
_symmetry.space_group_name_H-M   'P 1'
#
loop_
_entity.id
_entity.type
_entity.pdbx_description
1 polymer ?
#
loop_
_entity_poly.entity_id
_entity_poly.type
_entity_poly.pdbx_seq_one_letter_code
_entity_poly.pdbx_strand_id
1 'polypeptide(L)'
;MKRPTGALSPLLLERLCYLALIAALQWNVLREGYTFAKQLSSHVVLRNVRSGGPLGPNDLSDHQWRSFRESLPLLAAAMAAFVAVSSLARLRMLPRARQSFVIALSVAFLFVLHGACAVYVLALVVGAYGLSRRLAGVSGAPYGLLVVWAYCCGSLLLARLWEGLPFAWLSPHLAFLDAHRGMLRWHIHYNLMTLRLISFASDLAWARSARQATPGGRGPMLAAPAAASTALSGTDTVDDVRASGLGDGGGSRREKGGGGSSAALPPSAVGLDQEIKARVEEPLPLCQYNLSGLLEYCLYPPLYIAGPIMSYNCFASQRAPGGAIRQLGGRQLLVYAARAALVLLCLEAVTHALPYNAIARDRALDKLAARWAGDPAGAAAAGLPRPRPLHYAITGYWVLVFMWLKFTFIWRFFRLAALADGVAPPENMTRCVCDNYDVEGFWRSWHASYNRWLVRYMYVPLGGSAWRAANVWVIFTFVALWHDLEWRLLGWAWMMAAAIAPEMAVKALGRSKLLRRWHGTAALRQACAAAAAVNILLLMTANLVGFVTGLDGIGPLARQVLAQPRFLAVVLLALFSAAQLMFWKRECEAAGRERAAVASAAAAAATGTSGKA
;
A
#
# COMPACT_ATOMS: atom_id res chain seq x y z
N MET A 1 33.41 -6.56 -37.56
CA MET A 1 32.26 -6.23 -38.44
C MET A 1 31.40 -5.16 -37.76
N LYS A 2 31.33 -3.96 -38.34
CA LYS A 2 30.50 -2.85 -37.87
C LYS A 2 29.01 -3.22 -38.05
N ARG A 3 28.21 -3.16 -36.99
CA ARG A 3 26.74 -3.31 -37.10
C ARG A 3 26.18 -2.13 -37.91
N PRO A 4 25.27 -2.35 -38.86
CA PRO A 4 24.73 -1.28 -39.69
C PRO A 4 23.96 -0.28 -38.81
N THR A 5 24.43 0.96 -38.82
CA THR A 5 23.85 2.12 -38.16
C THR A 5 22.67 2.65 -38.98
N GLY A 6 21.48 2.08 -38.82
CA GLY A 6 20.28 2.61 -39.49
C GLY A 6 18.98 1.84 -39.29
N ALA A 7 19.02 0.52 -39.07
CA ALA A 7 17.82 -0.26 -38.82
C ALA A 7 17.54 -0.39 -37.31
N LEU A 8 16.35 0.04 -36.86
CA LEU A 8 15.84 -0.30 -35.53
C LEU A 8 15.87 -1.82 -35.40
N SER A 9 16.39 -2.35 -34.28
CA SER A 9 16.36 -3.80 -34.07
C SER A 9 14.90 -4.28 -34.08
N PRO A 10 14.60 -5.50 -34.61
CA PRO A 10 13.23 -6.02 -34.65
C PRO A 10 12.51 -5.96 -33.29
N LEU A 11 13.27 -6.18 -32.21
CA LEU A 11 12.80 -6.05 -30.83
C LEU A 11 12.45 -4.62 -30.43
N LEU A 12 13.21 -3.63 -30.91
CA LEU A 12 12.92 -2.22 -30.65
C LEU A 12 11.67 -1.78 -31.42
N LEU A 13 11.51 -2.23 -32.67
CA LEU A 13 10.30 -1.97 -33.46
C LEU A 13 9.05 -2.56 -32.79
N GLU A 14 9.11 -3.83 -32.35
CA GLU A 14 8.02 -4.48 -31.61
C GLU A 14 7.61 -3.68 -30.36
N ARG A 15 8.60 -3.19 -29.59
CA ARG A 15 8.37 -2.38 -28.38
C ARG A 15 7.72 -1.03 -28.69
N LEU A 16 8.16 -0.37 -29.78
CA LEU A 16 7.56 0.87 -30.23
C LEU A 16 6.10 0.65 -30.68
N CYS A 17 5.81 -0.48 -31.34
CA CYS A 17 4.44 -0.85 -31.70
C CYS A 17 3.54 -1.02 -30.46
N TYR A 18 4.02 -1.71 -29.40
CA TYR A 18 3.24 -1.82 -28.16
C TYR A 18 3.01 -0.46 -27.49
N LEU A 19 4.04 0.41 -27.43
CA LEU A 19 3.91 1.76 -26.89
C LEU A 19 2.89 2.60 -27.67
N ALA A 20 2.97 2.58 -29.00
CA ALA A 20 2.05 3.30 -29.87
C ALA A 20 0.61 2.80 -29.71
N LEU A 21 0.41 1.48 -29.66
CA LEU A 21 -0.90 0.87 -29.43
C LEU A 21 -1.48 1.27 -28.08
N ILE A 22 -0.69 1.20 -27.01
CA ILE A 22 -1.13 1.59 -25.66
C ILE A 22 -1.44 3.09 -25.60
N ALA A 23 -0.61 3.94 -26.20
CA ALA A 23 -0.87 5.37 -26.27
C ALA A 23 -2.18 5.67 -27.01
N ALA A 24 -2.43 5.02 -28.15
CA ALA A 24 -3.67 5.14 -28.91
C ALA A 24 -4.90 4.64 -28.11
N LEU A 25 -4.76 3.52 -27.40
CA LEU A 25 -5.82 2.99 -26.54
C LEU A 25 -6.14 3.93 -25.37
N GLN A 26 -5.12 4.46 -24.70
CA GLN A 26 -5.28 5.42 -23.60
C GLN A 26 -5.92 6.73 -24.10
N TRP A 27 -5.50 7.21 -25.27
CA TRP A 27 -6.13 8.35 -25.93
C TRP A 27 -7.61 8.09 -26.22
N ASN A 28 -7.96 6.92 -26.75
CA ASN A 28 -9.36 6.55 -27.01
C ASN A 28 -10.17 6.46 -25.71
N VAL A 29 -9.65 5.84 -24.66
CA VAL A 29 -10.31 5.77 -23.34
C VAL A 29 -10.55 7.16 -22.76
N LEU A 30 -9.56 8.07 -22.87
CA LEU A 30 -9.69 9.44 -22.44
C LEU A 30 -10.72 10.22 -23.28
N ARG A 31 -10.64 10.12 -24.62
CA ARG A 31 -11.52 10.84 -25.55
C ARG A 31 -12.97 10.36 -25.43
N GLU A 32 -13.21 9.05 -25.50
CA GLU A 32 -14.55 8.47 -25.32
C GLU A 32 -15.09 8.79 -23.93
N GLY A 33 -14.23 8.69 -22.90
CA GLY A 33 -14.61 8.98 -21.53
C GLY A 33 -15.05 10.44 -21.33
N TYR A 34 -14.22 11.38 -21.78
CA TYR A 34 -14.54 12.80 -21.72
C TYR A 34 -15.81 13.14 -22.51
N THR A 35 -15.92 12.63 -23.75
CA THR A 35 -17.08 12.92 -24.63
C THR A 35 -18.37 12.37 -24.02
N PHE A 36 -18.35 11.12 -23.55
CA PHE A 36 -19.50 10.50 -22.90
C PHE A 36 -19.89 11.23 -21.61
N ALA A 37 -18.92 11.55 -20.74
CA ALA A 37 -19.19 12.24 -19.49
C ALA A 37 -19.80 13.63 -19.73
N LYS A 38 -19.30 14.37 -20.73
CA LYS A 38 -19.84 15.68 -21.12
C LYS A 38 -21.27 15.57 -21.65
N GLN A 39 -21.53 14.63 -22.55
CA GLN A 39 -22.88 14.39 -23.08
C GLN A 39 -23.85 13.93 -21.98
N LEU A 40 -23.41 13.08 -21.05
CA LEU A 40 -24.24 12.65 -19.94
C LEU A 40 -24.57 13.82 -19.00
N SER A 41 -23.57 14.63 -18.66
CA SER A 41 -23.72 15.74 -17.72
C SER A 41 -24.59 16.89 -18.26
N SER A 42 -24.76 16.99 -19.58
CA SER A 42 -25.69 17.96 -20.17
C SER A 42 -27.16 17.55 -20.07
N HIS A 43 -27.45 16.27 -19.80
CA HIS A 43 -28.82 15.74 -19.74
C HIS A 43 -29.20 15.23 -18.34
N VAL A 44 -28.21 14.93 -17.49
CA VAL A 44 -28.41 14.37 -16.15
C VAL A 44 -27.66 15.20 -15.14
N VAL A 45 -28.39 15.70 -14.14
CA VAL A 45 -27.77 16.34 -12.97
C VAL A 45 -27.14 15.26 -12.11
N LEU A 46 -25.81 15.23 -12.10
CA LEU A 46 -25.02 14.36 -11.23
C LEU A 46 -24.96 14.98 -9.82
N ARG A 47 -25.33 14.19 -8.81
CA ARG A 47 -25.28 14.60 -7.41
C ARG A 47 -23.83 14.77 -6.98
N ASN A 48 -23.57 15.76 -6.12
CA ASN A 48 -22.26 16.05 -5.54
C ASN A 48 -21.16 16.49 -6.51
N VAL A 49 -21.49 16.77 -7.77
CA VAL A 49 -20.69 17.69 -8.60
C VAL A 49 -21.01 19.11 -8.14
N ARG A 50 -20.01 19.82 -7.61
CA ARG A 50 -20.19 21.14 -6.96
C ARG A 50 -19.26 22.17 -7.60
N SER A 51 -19.43 23.45 -7.28
CA SER A 51 -18.44 24.47 -7.64
C SER A 51 -17.10 24.15 -6.96
N GLY A 52 -16.05 23.95 -7.76
CA GLY A 52 -14.67 23.79 -7.30
C GLY A 52 -13.89 25.10 -7.28
N GLY A 53 -14.57 26.25 -7.31
CA GLY A 53 -13.96 27.57 -7.39
C GLY A 53 -13.69 28.01 -8.83
N PRO A 54 -12.55 28.66 -9.13
CA PRO A 54 -12.30 29.30 -10.42
C PRO A 54 -12.18 28.31 -11.60
N LEU A 55 -11.92 27.03 -11.30
CA LEU A 55 -11.84 25.96 -12.31
C LEU A 55 -13.22 25.39 -12.70
N GLY A 56 -14.31 25.90 -12.12
CA GLY A 56 -15.66 25.46 -12.42
C GLY A 56 -16.08 24.18 -11.67
N PRO A 57 -16.98 23.35 -12.23
CA PRO A 57 -17.50 22.15 -11.57
C PRO A 57 -16.39 21.15 -11.19
N ASN A 58 -16.53 20.51 -10.03
CA ASN A 58 -15.62 19.50 -9.49
C ASN A 58 -16.42 18.31 -8.93
N ASP A 59 -16.02 17.10 -9.28
CA ASP A 59 -16.54 15.86 -8.72
C ASP A 59 -16.03 15.63 -7.30
N LEU A 60 -16.80 16.13 -6.34
CA LEU A 60 -16.58 15.94 -4.93
C LEU A 60 -17.42 14.80 -4.37
N SER A 61 -17.83 13.82 -5.19
CA SER A 61 -18.74 12.75 -4.74
C SER A 61 -18.13 11.81 -3.70
N ASP A 62 -16.81 11.65 -3.69
CA ASP A 62 -16.09 10.91 -2.65
C ASP A 62 -15.97 11.73 -1.36
N HIS A 63 -16.70 11.30 -0.31
CA HIS A 63 -16.74 12.00 0.98
C HIS A 63 -15.36 12.13 1.65
N GLN A 64 -14.53 11.08 1.57
CA GLN A 64 -13.20 11.08 2.19
C GLN A 64 -12.29 12.12 1.54
N TRP A 65 -12.27 12.16 0.19
CA TRP A 65 -11.52 13.18 -0.55
C TRP A 65 -12.02 14.57 -0.26
N ARG A 66 -13.34 14.79 -0.33
CA ARG A 66 -13.95 16.10 -0.08
C ARG A 66 -13.56 16.66 1.29
N SER A 67 -13.77 15.87 2.35
CA SER A 67 -13.46 16.28 3.72
C SER A 67 -11.96 16.53 3.94
N PHE A 68 -11.09 15.70 3.33
CA PHE A 68 -9.64 15.90 3.38
C PHE A 68 -9.21 17.18 2.65
N ARG A 69 -9.74 17.42 1.44
CA ARG A 69 -9.45 18.59 0.62
C ARG A 69 -9.86 19.89 1.31
N GLU A 70 -11.06 19.93 1.89
CA GLU A 70 -11.57 21.08 2.65
C GLU A 70 -10.68 21.38 3.88
N SER A 71 -10.16 20.33 4.53
CA SER A 71 -9.30 20.45 5.71
C SER A 71 -7.81 20.63 5.39
N LEU A 72 -7.42 20.55 4.12
CA LEU A 72 -6.01 20.47 3.70
C LEU A 72 -5.17 21.69 4.16
N PRO A 73 -5.65 22.95 4.06
CA PRO A 73 -4.86 24.10 4.53
C PRO A 73 -4.58 24.04 6.04
N LEU A 74 -5.61 23.74 6.84
CA LEU A 74 -5.49 23.62 8.30
C LEU A 74 -4.55 22.46 8.66
N LEU A 75 -4.70 21.32 8.00
CA LEU A 75 -3.86 20.14 8.23
C LEU A 75 -2.40 20.40 7.83
N ALA A 76 -2.15 21.09 6.71
CA ALA A 76 -0.81 21.47 6.28
C ALA A 76 -0.15 22.41 7.29
N ALA A 77 -0.89 23.41 7.78
CA ALA A 77 -0.40 24.32 8.83
C ALA A 77 -0.09 23.57 10.13
N ALA A 78 -0.98 22.66 10.57
CA ALA A 78 -0.78 21.86 11.77
C ALA A 78 0.45 20.93 11.66
N MET A 79 0.63 20.26 10.51
CA MET A 79 1.80 19.41 10.26
C MET A 79 3.10 20.23 10.21
N ALA A 80 3.09 21.39 9.54
CA ALA A 80 4.25 22.27 9.48
C ALA A 80 4.63 22.80 10.87
N ALA A 81 3.64 23.23 11.67
CA ALA A 81 3.84 23.68 13.04
C ALA A 81 4.40 22.56 13.93
N PHE A 82 3.85 21.35 13.84
CA PHE A 82 4.37 20.18 14.56
C PHE A 82 5.84 19.90 14.19
N VAL A 83 6.17 19.86 12.90
CA VAL A 83 7.55 19.62 12.42
C VAL A 83 8.49 20.72 12.93
N ALA A 84 8.09 21.98 12.86
CA ALA A 84 8.90 23.11 13.35
C ALA A 84 9.17 23.00 14.86
N VAL A 85 8.12 22.74 15.65
CA VAL A 85 8.22 22.58 17.11
C VAL A 85 9.06 21.35 17.49
N SER A 86 8.87 20.21 16.82
CA SER A 86 9.66 18.99 17.03
C SER A 86 11.14 19.19 16.67
N SER A 87 11.42 19.90 15.57
CA SER A 87 12.78 20.27 15.17
C SER A 87 13.44 21.22 16.16
N LEU A 88 12.72 22.21 16.68
CA LEU A 88 13.24 23.11 17.71
C LEU A 88 13.54 22.35 19.01
N ALA A 89 12.61 21.48 19.46
CA ALA A 89 12.81 20.64 20.63
C ALA A 89 14.03 19.72 20.46
N ARG A 90 14.30 19.23 19.25
CA ARG A 90 15.50 18.44 18.95
C ARG A 90 16.80 19.22 19.11
N LEU A 91 16.80 20.51 18.78
CA LEU A 91 17.99 21.37 18.92
C LEU A 91 18.21 21.85 20.35
N ARG A 92 17.15 21.93 21.17
CA ARG A 92 17.18 22.58 22.48
C ARG A 92 17.03 21.64 23.68
N MET A 93 16.49 20.43 23.50
CA MET A 93 16.16 19.53 24.61
C MET A 93 17.01 18.25 24.61
N LEU A 94 17.30 17.76 25.81
CA LEU A 94 17.86 16.42 26.00
C LEU A 94 16.89 15.34 25.51
N PRO A 95 17.37 14.16 25.05
CA PRO A 95 16.51 13.14 24.41
C PRO A 95 15.28 12.70 25.21
N ARG A 96 15.41 12.52 26.54
CA ARG A 96 14.28 12.14 27.41
C ARG A 96 13.25 13.26 27.59
N ALA A 97 13.72 14.49 27.78
CA ALA A 97 12.86 15.66 27.87
C ALA A 97 12.12 15.90 26.54
N ARG A 98 12.84 15.75 25.42
CA ARG A 98 12.27 15.82 24.07
C ARG A 98 11.15 14.80 23.86
N GLN A 99 11.37 13.54 24.23
CA GLN A 99 10.35 12.49 24.11
C GLN A 99 9.09 12.86 24.91
N SER A 100 9.26 13.27 26.17
CA SER A 100 8.14 13.66 27.04
C SER A 100 7.38 14.86 26.47
N PHE A 101 8.09 15.86 25.95
CA PHE A 101 7.51 17.02 25.30
C PHE A 101 6.71 16.66 24.04
N VAL A 102 7.26 15.80 23.16
CA VAL A 102 6.56 15.35 21.95
C VAL A 102 5.32 14.52 22.29
N ILE A 103 5.37 13.68 23.34
CA ILE A 103 4.20 12.94 23.82
C ILE A 103 3.14 13.93 24.32
N ALA A 104 3.49 14.91 25.14
CA ALA A 104 2.56 15.92 25.62
C ALA A 104 1.89 16.70 24.48
N LEU A 105 2.68 17.11 23.48
CA LEU A 105 2.18 17.75 22.26
C LEU A 105 1.23 16.84 21.48
N SER A 106 1.56 15.55 21.37
CA SER A 106 0.76 14.55 20.66
C SER A 106 -0.57 14.25 21.38
N VAL A 107 -0.55 14.24 22.72
CA VAL A 107 -1.77 14.12 23.54
C VAL A 107 -2.64 15.36 23.38
N ALA A 108 -2.07 16.57 23.41
CA ALA A 108 -2.83 17.80 23.15
C ALA A 108 -3.48 17.77 21.75
N PHE A 109 -2.73 17.35 20.73
CA PHE A 109 -3.25 17.14 19.38
C PHE A 109 -4.39 16.12 19.34
N LEU A 110 -4.27 15.01 20.07
CA LEU A 110 -5.32 13.99 20.20
C LEU A 110 -6.62 14.56 20.79
N PHE A 111 -6.53 15.40 21.82
CA PHE A 111 -7.70 16.06 22.43
C PHE A 111 -8.34 17.08 21.48
N VAL A 112 -7.56 17.80 20.68
CA VAL A 112 -8.11 18.68 19.62
C VAL A 112 -8.90 17.85 18.59
N LEU A 113 -8.38 16.70 18.18
CA LEU A 113 -9.03 15.85 17.19
C LEU A 113 -10.29 15.15 17.71
N HIS A 114 -10.26 14.65 18.95
CA HIS A 114 -11.29 13.73 19.45
C HIS A 114 -12.06 14.24 20.68
N GLY A 115 -11.71 15.40 21.21
CA GLY A 115 -12.36 15.96 22.41
C GLY A 115 -12.24 15.00 23.57
N ALA A 116 -13.32 14.83 24.32
CA ALA A 116 -13.37 13.91 25.47
C ALA A 116 -13.03 12.46 25.07
N CYS A 117 -13.37 12.02 23.85
CA CYS A 117 -13.11 10.66 23.38
C CYS A 117 -11.62 10.31 23.27
N ALA A 118 -10.70 11.29 23.35
CA ALA A 118 -9.27 11.02 23.46
C ALA A 118 -8.94 10.08 24.63
N VAL A 119 -9.73 10.14 25.71
CA VAL A 119 -9.60 9.25 26.88
C VAL A 119 -9.76 7.78 26.50
N TYR A 120 -10.71 7.44 25.62
CA TYR A 120 -10.87 6.06 25.14
C TYR A 120 -9.65 5.58 24.38
N VAL A 121 -9.10 6.41 23.49
CA VAL A 121 -7.90 6.05 22.71
C VAL A 121 -6.72 5.79 23.66
N LEU A 122 -6.50 6.67 24.63
CA LEU A 122 -5.43 6.50 25.63
C LEU A 122 -5.64 5.25 26.50
N ALA A 123 -6.86 5.02 26.97
CA ALA A 123 -7.20 3.83 27.76
C ALA A 123 -6.96 2.54 26.98
N LEU A 124 -7.30 2.51 25.68
CA LEU A 124 -7.07 1.37 24.80
C LEU A 124 -5.57 1.10 24.60
N VAL A 125 -4.77 2.16 24.41
CA VAL A 125 -3.30 2.04 24.30
C VAL A 125 -2.69 1.52 25.60
N VAL A 126 -3.10 2.05 26.76
CA VAL A 126 -2.60 1.61 28.08
C VAL A 126 -3.02 0.16 28.39
N GLY A 127 -4.26 -0.22 28.05
CA GLY A 127 -4.75 -1.59 28.19
C GLY A 127 -3.94 -2.58 27.34
N ALA A 128 -3.73 -2.26 26.06
CA ALA A 128 -2.90 -3.06 25.16
C ALA A 128 -1.44 -3.15 25.64
N TYR A 129 -0.86 -2.06 26.18
CA TYR A 129 0.47 -2.07 26.79
C TYR A 129 0.53 -3.04 27.97
N GLY A 130 -0.43 -2.96 28.89
CA GLY A 130 -0.51 -3.83 30.06
C GLY A 130 -0.59 -5.30 29.69
N LEU A 131 -1.47 -5.66 28.74
CA LEU A 131 -1.60 -7.02 28.21
C LEU A 131 -0.29 -7.48 27.54
N SER A 132 0.29 -6.64 26.68
CA SER A 132 1.54 -6.97 25.98
C SER A 132 2.70 -7.21 26.95
N ARG A 133 2.84 -6.36 27.97
CA ARG A 133 3.88 -6.50 28.99
C ARG A 133 3.71 -7.77 29.82
N ARG A 134 2.48 -8.15 30.16
CA ARG A 134 2.19 -9.32 31.02
C ARG A 134 2.21 -10.65 30.26
N LEU A 135 1.78 -10.67 29.00
CA LEU A 135 1.48 -11.92 28.29
C LEU A 135 2.35 -12.16 27.05
N ALA A 136 2.70 -11.13 26.27
CA ALA A 136 3.32 -11.33 24.96
C ALA A 136 4.76 -11.88 25.06
N GLY A 137 4.99 -13.10 24.56
CA GLY A 137 6.31 -13.76 24.57
C GLY A 137 6.82 -14.13 25.97
N VAL A 138 5.91 -14.28 26.95
CA VAL A 138 6.23 -14.78 28.29
C VAL A 138 6.15 -16.31 28.28
N SER A 139 7.16 -16.99 28.83
CA SER A 139 7.28 -18.46 28.73
C SER A 139 6.08 -19.22 29.32
N GLY A 140 5.38 -18.65 30.31
CA GLY A 140 4.14 -19.20 30.88
C GLY A 140 2.83 -18.80 30.18
N ALA A 141 2.89 -18.05 29.07
CA ALA A 141 1.72 -17.55 28.35
C ALA A 141 1.86 -17.78 26.83
N PRO A 142 1.79 -19.04 26.35
CA PRO A 142 2.02 -19.38 24.94
C PRO A 142 1.03 -18.69 23.98
N TYR A 143 -0.21 -18.44 24.45
CA TYR A 143 -1.24 -17.73 23.70
C TYR A 143 -1.29 -16.22 23.98
N GLY A 144 -0.30 -15.67 24.69
CA GLY A 144 -0.32 -14.28 25.14
C GLY A 144 -0.45 -13.27 24.00
N LEU A 145 0.12 -13.55 22.83
CA LEU A 145 -0.04 -12.71 21.65
C LEU A 145 -1.47 -12.78 21.07
N LEU A 146 -2.12 -13.95 21.09
CA LEU A 146 -3.51 -14.11 20.65
C LEU A 146 -4.47 -13.31 21.54
N VAL A 147 -4.20 -13.24 22.85
CA VAL A 147 -4.99 -12.40 23.77
C VAL A 147 -4.88 -10.92 23.39
N VAL A 148 -3.69 -10.43 23.03
CA VAL A 148 -3.53 -9.04 22.57
C VAL A 148 -4.23 -8.81 21.23
N TRP A 149 -4.17 -9.76 20.30
CA TRP A 149 -4.93 -9.70 19.04
C TRP A 149 -6.43 -9.66 19.29
N ALA A 150 -6.95 -10.51 20.18
CA ALA A 150 -8.36 -10.54 20.55
C ALA A 150 -8.81 -9.22 21.17
N TYR A 151 -7.99 -8.61 22.04
CA TYR A 151 -8.24 -7.27 22.58
C TYR A 151 -8.30 -6.21 21.48
N CYS A 152 -7.34 -6.24 20.55
CA CYS A 152 -7.24 -5.27 19.45
C CYS A 152 -8.41 -5.40 18.46
N CYS A 153 -8.71 -6.61 17.99
CA CYS A 153 -9.82 -6.87 17.07
C CYS A 153 -11.18 -6.68 17.74
N GLY A 154 -11.32 -7.08 19.02
CA GLY A 154 -12.55 -6.93 19.78
C GLY A 154 -12.88 -5.47 20.06
N SER A 155 -11.89 -4.67 20.49
CA SER A 155 -12.07 -3.22 20.67
C SER A 155 -12.36 -2.50 19.35
N LEU A 156 -11.73 -2.92 18.25
CA LEU A 156 -12.01 -2.41 16.92
C LEU A 156 -13.47 -2.71 16.52
N LEU A 157 -13.91 -3.96 16.65
CA LEU A 157 -15.28 -4.38 16.32
C LEU A 157 -16.31 -3.65 17.20
N LEU A 158 -16.08 -3.55 18.50
CA LEU A 158 -16.94 -2.82 19.43
C LEU A 158 -17.01 -1.33 19.07
N ALA A 159 -15.88 -0.68 18.80
CA ALA A 159 -15.89 0.73 18.40
C ALA A 159 -16.65 0.96 17.08
N ARG A 160 -16.74 -0.07 16.22
CA ARG A 160 -17.46 0.00 14.94
C ARG A 160 -18.96 -0.26 15.07
N LEU A 161 -19.35 -1.32 15.78
CA LEU A 161 -20.75 -1.71 15.93
C LEU A 161 -21.61 -0.61 16.58
N TRP A 162 -21.01 0.27 17.39
CA TRP A 162 -21.71 1.35 18.09
C TRP A 162 -21.29 2.75 17.63
N GLU A 163 -20.56 2.87 16.52
CA GLU A 163 -20.04 4.16 16.01
C GLU A 163 -19.33 4.99 17.11
N GLY A 164 -18.49 4.30 17.89
CA GLY A 164 -17.85 4.80 19.10
C GLY A 164 -18.51 4.27 20.37
N LEU A 165 -18.01 4.75 21.51
CA LEU A 165 -18.51 4.37 22.82
C LEU A 165 -19.04 5.62 23.52
N PRO A 166 -20.30 5.63 23.98
CA PRO A 166 -20.83 6.75 24.74
C PRO A 166 -20.35 6.73 26.19
N PHE A 167 -20.08 7.92 26.73
CA PHE A 167 -19.67 8.10 28.12
C PHE A 167 -20.80 7.77 29.10
N ALA A 168 -22.05 7.96 28.70
CA ALA A 168 -23.22 7.56 29.48
C ALA A 168 -23.22 6.09 29.91
N TRP A 169 -22.57 5.19 29.15
CA TRP A 169 -22.46 3.77 29.52
C TRP A 169 -21.45 3.49 30.63
N LEU A 170 -20.43 4.33 30.78
CA LEU A 170 -19.49 4.22 31.89
C LEU A 170 -20.15 4.71 33.18
N SER A 171 -20.87 5.83 33.10
CA SER A 171 -21.65 6.38 34.20
C SER A 171 -22.60 7.45 33.66
N PRO A 172 -23.86 7.53 34.15
CA PRO A 172 -24.76 8.63 33.82
C PRO A 172 -24.17 10.02 34.10
N HIS A 173 -23.30 10.15 35.12
CA HIS A 173 -22.64 11.41 35.46
C HIS A 173 -21.62 11.88 34.42
N LEU A 174 -21.16 10.99 33.54
CA LEU A 174 -20.23 11.33 32.45
C LEU A 174 -20.95 11.62 31.13
N ALA A 175 -22.29 11.51 31.08
CA ALA A 175 -23.06 11.69 29.85
C ALA A 175 -22.85 13.08 29.21
N PHE A 176 -22.55 14.12 29.99
CA PHE A 176 -22.24 15.45 29.43
C PHE A 176 -20.99 15.45 28.52
N LEU A 177 -20.07 14.51 28.68
CA LEU A 177 -18.88 14.36 27.82
C LEU A 177 -19.25 13.85 26.42
N ASP A 178 -20.41 13.23 26.24
CA ASP A 178 -20.90 12.83 24.91
C ASP A 178 -21.21 14.04 24.01
N ALA A 179 -21.48 15.21 24.59
CA ALA A 179 -21.61 16.48 23.85
C ALA A 179 -20.25 17.07 23.44
N HIS A 180 -19.14 16.60 24.02
CA HIS A 180 -17.79 17.12 23.82
C HIS A 180 -16.93 16.20 22.94
N ARG A 181 -17.55 15.62 21.90
CA ARG A 181 -16.84 14.83 20.89
C ARG A 181 -16.07 15.78 19.97
N GLY A 182 -14.81 15.46 19.70
CA GLY A 182 -13.95 16.31 18.87
C GLY A 182 -14.31 16.30 17.39
N MET A 183 -13.51 17.01 16.60
CA MET A 183 -13.71 17.22 15.16
C MET A 183 -13.82 15.92 14.35
N LEU A 184 -13.10 14.88 14.78
CA LEU A 184 -13.00 13.61 14.08
C LEU A 184 -13.52 12.46 14.94
N ARG A 185 -14.25 11.55 14.29
CA ARG A 185 -14.68 10.28 14.90
C ARG A 185 -13.46 9.43 15.28
N TRP A 186 -13.23 9.25 16.57
CA TRP A 186 -12.05 8.55 17.10
C TRP A 186 -11.97 7.10 16.63
N HIS A 187 -13.10 6.40 16.56
CA HIS A 187 -13.18 4.99 16.19
C HIS A 187 -12.77 4.72 14.74
N ILE A 188 -12.79 5.74 13.86
CA ILE A 188 -12.27 5.61 12.49
C ILE A 188 -10.74 5.58 12.47
N HIS A 189 -10.13 6.48 13.23
CA HIS A 189 -8.67 6.65 13.29
C HIS A 189 -8.02 5.59 14.18
N TYR A 190 -8.80 5.01 15.09
CA TYR A 190 -8.39 3.86 15.89
C TYR A 190 -7.98 2.65 15.05
N ASN A 191 -8.47 2.50 13.81
CA ASN A 191 -8.02 1.45 12.89
C ASN A 191 -6.50 1.38 12.75
N LEU A 192 -5.85 2.51 12.47
CA LEU A 192 -4.39 2.56 12.33
C LEU A 192 -3.71 2.32 13.68
N MET A 193 -4.33 2.74 14.78
CA MET A 193 -3.86 2.48 16.13
C MET A 193 -3.80 0.98 16.43
N THR A 194 -4.85 0.23 16.07
CA THR A 194 -4.90 -1.22 16.25
C THR A 194 -3.70 -1.92 15.64
N LEU A 195 -3.27 -1.51 14.44
CA LEU A 195 -2.09 -2.05 13.77
C LEU A 195 -0.81 -1.76 14.55
N ARG A 196 -0.68 -0.56 15.13
CA ARG A 196 0.47 -0.15 15.95
C ARG A 196 0.54 -0.95 17.26
N LEU A 197 -0.59 -1.16 17.92
CA LEU A 197 -0.67 -1.94 19.16
C LEU A 197 -0.23 -3.39 18.93
N ILE A 198 -0.71 -4.01 17.86
CA ILE A 198 -0.30 -5.35 17.44
C ILE A 198 1.20 -5.38 17.11
N SER A 199 1.72 -4.40 16.35
CA SER A 199 3.15 -4.34 16.04
C SER A 199 4.03 -4.30 17.29
N PHE A 200 3.67 -3.46 18.28
CA PHE A 200 4.40 -3.39 19.55
C PHE A 200 4.38 -4.73 20.29
N ALA A 201 3.20 -5.35 20.40
CA ALA A 201 3.03 -6.61 21.11
C ALA A 201 3.82 -7.75 20.47
N SER A 202 3.77 -7.87 19.15
CA SER A 202 4.52 -8.86 18.39
C SER A 202 6.03 -8.64 18.47
N ASP A 203 6.49 -7.40 18.25
CA ASP A 203 7.92 -7.09 18.29
C ASP A 203 8.50 -7.31 19.72
N LEU A 204 7.74 -7.00 20.78
CA LEU A 204 8.11 -7.30 22.17
C LEU A 204 8.18 -8.81 22.42
N ALA A 205 7.19 -9.58 21.94
CA ALA A 205 7.17 -11.03 22.10
C ALA A 205 8.40 -11.67 21.46
N TRP A 206 8.73 -11.28 20.23
CA TRP A 206 9.89 -11.79 19.51
C TRP A 206 11.22 -11.36 20.15
N ALA A 207 11.33 -10.13 20.66
CA ALA A 207 12.51 -9.69 21.39
C ALA A 207 12.74 -10.51 22.69
N ARG A 208 11.67 -10.89 23.38
CA ARG A 208 11.74 -11.77 24.56
C ARG A 208 12.17 -13.18 24.18
N SER A 209 11.58 -13.76 23.15
CA SER A 209 11.95 -15.10 22.66
C SER A 209 13.41 -15.14 22.20
N ALA A 210 13.88 -14.12 21.48
CA ALA A 210 15.29 -14.02 21.06
C ALA A 210 16.26 -13.98 22.26
N ARG A 211 15.92 -13.24 23.32
CA ARG A 211 16.73 -13.18 24.55
C ARG A 211 16.74 -14.53 25.30
N GLN A 212 15.62 -15.23 25.33
CA GLN A 212 15.52 -16.56 25.97
C GLN A 212 16.36 -17.61 25.22
N ALA A 213 16.43 -17.51 23.89
CA ALA A 213 17.25 -18.40 23.07
C ALA A 213 18.77 -18.14 23.21
N THR A 214 19.20 -17.03 23.81
CA THR A 214 20.62 -16.74 24.04
C THR A 214 20.88 -16.09 25.41
N PRO A 215 20.88 -16.87 26.51
CA PRO A 215 21.24 -16.35 27.83
C PRO A 215 22.76 -16.06 27.90
N GLY A 216 23.15 -14.80 28.10
CA GLY A 216 24.53 -14.44 28.53
C GLY A 216 25.60 -14.21 27.44
N GLY A 217 25.29 -14.31 26.14
CA GLY A 217 26.24 -14.03 25.05
C GLY A 217 25.71 -13.01 24.05
N ARG A 218 26.60 -12.29 23.33
CA ARG A 218 26.23 -11.60 22.08
C ARG A 218 25.66 -12.66 21.14
N GLY A 219 24.34 -12.76 21.08
CA GLY A 219 23.68 -13.90 20.45
C GLY A 219 23.97 -13.97 18.96
N PRO A 220 24.18 -15.17 18.40
CA PRO A 220 24.16 -15.33 16.96
C PRO A 220 22.75 -15.02 16.45
N MET A 221 22.73 -14.35 15.32
CA MET A 221 21.57 -13.95 14.54
C MET A 221 20.74 -15.18 14.16
N LEU A 222 19.83 -15.62 15.03
CA LEU A 222 18.71 -16.46 14.61
C LEU A 222 17.83 -15.57 13.75
N ALA A 223 18.10 -15.65 12.45
CA ALA A 223 17.29 -15.03 11.43
C ALA A 223 15.82 -15.27 11.74
N ALA A 224 15.01 -14.21 11.65
CA ALA A 224 13.59 -14.36 11.41
C ALA A 224 13.41 -15.48 10.37
N PRO A 225 12.44 -16.41 10.53
CA PRO A 225 12.31 -17.58 9.66
C PRO A 225 12.47 -17.12 8.21
N ALA A 226 13.35 -17.75 7.44
CA ALA A 226 13.80 -17.30 6.13
C ALA A 226 12.65 -16.92 5.16
N ALA A 227 11.43 -17.36 5.43
CA ALA A 227 10.17 -16.93 4.82
C ALA A 227 9.83 -15.43 4.98
N ALA A 228 10.19 -14.78 6.11
CA ALA A 228 9.99 -13.34 6.31
C ALA A 228 10.96 -12.52 5.47
N SER A 229 12.21 -12.98 5.33
CA SER A 229 13.20 -12.30 4.50
C SER A 229 12.81 -12.37 3.03
N THR A 230 12.35 -13.52 2.51
CA THR A 230 11.85 -13.67 1.13
C THR A 230 10.49 -13.01 0.88
N ALA A 231 9.67 -12.81 1.92
CA ALA A 231 8.40 -12.10 1.78
C ALA A 231 8.53 -10.57 1.93
N LEU A 232 9.57 -10.08 2.64
CA LEU A 232 9.88 -8.65 2.82
C LEU A 232 10.98 -8.16 1.87
N SER A 233 11.88 -9.02 1.36
CA SER A 233 12.72 -8.70 0.21
C SER A 233 11.86 -8.84 -1.03
N GLY A 234 11.50 -7.71 -1.63
CA GLY A 234 11.26 -7.64 -3.07
C GLY A 234 12.53 -7.93 -3.89
N THR A 235 13.36 -8.90 -3.47
CA THR A 235 14.25 -9.57 -4.41
C THR A 235 13.34 -10.44 -5.24
N ASP A 236 12.99 -9.91 -6.40
CA ASP A 236 12.98 -10.72 -7.60
C ASP A 236 14.24 -11.60 -7.54
N THR A 237 14.15 -12.80 -6.96
CA THR A 237 15.07 -13.87 -7.34
C THR A 237 14.64 -14.25 -8.75
N VAL A 238 15.03 -13.40 -9.69
CA VAL A 238 15.39 -13.77 -11.05
C VAL A 238 16.80 -14.36 -10.93
N ASP A 239 16.92 -15.40 -10.12
CA ASP A 239 18.03 -16.35 -10.16
C ASP A 239 17.40 -17.67 -10.57
N ASP A 240 17.18 -17.78 -11.89
CA ASP A 240 17.21 -19.04 -12.64
C ASP A 240 16.90 -18.81 -14.14
N VAL A 241 17.49 -17.78 -14.77
CA VAL A 241 17.42 -17.61 -16.23
C VAL A 241 18.80 -17.40 -16.90
N ARG A 242 19.92 -17.34 -16.17
CA ARG A 242 21.25 -17.34 -16.80
C ARG A 242 22.30 -18.10 -16.00
N ALA A 243 22.41 -19.40 -16.28
CA ALA A 243 23.65 -20.16 -16.17
C ALA A 243 23.62 -21.32 -17.16
N SER A 244 23.84 -21.02 -18.45
CA SER A 244 24.22 -22.01 -19.45
C SER A 244 25.35 -21.41 -20.29
N GLY A 245 26.55 -21.46 -19.72
CA GLY A 245 27.82 -21.25 -20.40
C GLY A 245 28.74 -22.37 -19.98
N LEU A 246 29.12 -23.20 -20.94
CA LEU A 246 29.95 -24.39 -20.82
C LEU A 246 31.34 -24.06 -20.22
N GLY A 247 31.88 -24.99 -19.42
CA GLY A 247 33.25 -24.90 -18.88
C GLY A 247 33.57 -26.07 -17.94
N ASP A 248 34.22 -27.06 -18.53
CA ASP A 248 34.87 -28.28 -18.03
C ASP A 248 35.64 -28.20 -16.70
N GLY A 249 35.86 -29.38 -16.07
CA GLY A 249 37.00 -29.61 -15.16
C GLY A 249 36.68 -29.74 -13.67
N GLY A 250 37.10 -30.86 -13.07
CA GLY A 250 36.83 -31.22 -11.67
C GLY A 250 37.68 -30.48 -10.63
N GLY A 251 37.41 -30.78 -9.34
CA GLY A 251 38.30 -30.37 -8.25
C GLY A 251 37.60 -30.07 -6.93
N SER A 252 37.61 -31.06 -6.04
CA SER A 252 37.34 -30.90 -4.61
C SER A 252 38.32 -29.89 -3.97
N ARG A 253 37.83 -28.87 -3.25
CA ARG A 253 38.61 -28.24 -2.17
C ARG A 253 37.72 -27.63 -1.09
N ARG A 254 37.83 -28.18 0.11
CA ARG A 254 37.44 -27.57 1.39
C ARG A 254 38.33 -26.35 1.64
N GLU A 255 37.74 -25.20 1.98
CA GLU A 255 38.45 -24.15 2.71
C GLU A 255 37.75 -23.85 4.04
N LYS A 256 38.57 -23.88 5.11
CA LYS A 256 38.24 -23.57 6.49
C LYS A 256 38.39 -22.06 6.72
N GLY A 257 37.47 -21.50 7.51
CA GLY A 257 37.74 -20.55 8.61
C GLY A 257 38.34 -19.17 8.30
N GLY A 258 37.55 -18.12 8.58
CA GLY A 258 38.04 -16.76 8.77
C GLY A 258 36.98 -15.88 9.43
N GLY A 259 37.06 -15.73 10.76
CA GLY A 259 36.20 -14.81 11.53
C GLY A 259 36.56 -13.36 11.22
N GLY A 260 35.73 -12.70 10.41
CA GLY A 260 35.77 -11.27 10.16
C GLY A 260 34.57 -10.59 10.82
N SER A 261 34.84 -9.71 11.79
CA SER A 261 33.86 -8.80 12.38
C SER A 261 33.13 -8.02 11.27
N SER A 262 31.79 -8.03 11.30
CA SER A 262 30.96 -7.28 10.35
C SER A 262 31.20 -5.78 10.51
N ALA A 263 32.12 -5.23 9.73
CA ALA A 263 32.29 -3.79 9.60
C ALA A 263 31.07 -3.26 8.82
N ALA A 264 30.19 -2.54 9.52
CA ALA A 264 29.02 -1.91 8.93
C ALA A 264 29.46 -0.91 7.84
N LEU A 265 28.96 -1.12 6.62
CA LEU A 265 29.10 -0.18 5.51
C LEU A 265 28.52 1.20 5.89
N PRO A 266 29.11 2.30 5.43
CA PRO A 266 28.62 3.64 5.76
C PRO A 266 27.17 3.86 5.29
N PRO A 267 26.36 4.64 6.03
CA PRO A 267 24.92 4.83 5.78
C PRO A 267 24.55 5.40 4.40
N SER A 268 25.51 6.01 3.70
CA SER A 268 25.30 6.62 2.37
C SER A 268 25.18 5.60 1.24
N ALA A 269 25.63 4.34 1.44
CA ALA A 269 25.64 3.30 0.41
C ALA A 269 24.37 2.42 0.39
N VAL A 270 23.55 2.43 1.45
CA VAL A 270 22.37 1.57 1.59
C VAL A 270 21.09 2.32 1.19
N GLY A 271 20.33 1.75 0.26
CA GLY A 271 19.05 2.32 -0.18
C GLY A 271 18.05 2.42 0.98
N LEU A 272 17.24 3.50 1.01
CA LEU A 272 16.30 3.77 2.10
C LEU A 272 15.38 2.58 2.44
N ASP A 273 14.92 1.85 1.42
CA ASP A 273 14.07 0.67 1.62
C ASP A 273 14.80 -0.50 2.31
N GLN A 274 16.08 -0.70 2.02
CA GLN A 274 16.89 -1.72 2.68
C GLN A 274 17.14 -1.36 4.14
N GLU A 275 17.40 -0.08 4.43
CA GLU A 275 17.53 0.43 5.79
C GLU A 275 16.23 0.24 6.59
N ILE A 276 15.08 0.61 6.02
CA ILE A 276 13.77 0.40 6.64
C ILE A 276 13.58 -1.09 6.93
N LYS A 277 13.89 -1.98 5.97
CA LYS A 277 13.77 -3.43 6.17
C LYS A 277 14.65 -3.92 7.33
N ALA A 278 15.92 -3.50 7.38
CA ALA A 278 16.84 -3.88 8.45
C ALA A 278 16.30 -3.45 9.83
N ARG A 279 15.84 -2.21 9.96
CA ARG A 279 15.26 -1.68 11.22
C ARG A 279 13.96 -2.36 11.63
N VAL A 280 13.21 -2.93 10.69
CA VAL A 280 12.01 -3.72 10.99
C VAL A 280 12.41 -5.07 11.62
N GLU A 281 13.49 -5.69 11.13
CA GLU A 281 13.92 -7.03 11.54
C GLU A 281 14.74 -7.01 12.84
N GLU A 282 15.50 -5.94 13.09
CA GLU A 282 16.35 -5.82 14.26
C GLU A 282 15.52 -5.60 15.56
N PRO A 283 15.63 -6.50 16.56
CA PRO A 283 14.99 -6.30 17.86
C PRO A 283 15.63 -5.17 18.66
N LEU A 284 14.83 -4.40 19.39
CA LEU A 284 15.34 -3.38 20.30
C LEU A 284 15.72 -3.97 21.66
N PRO A 285 16.56 -3.29 22.46
CA PRO A 285 16.74 -3.63 23.86
C PRO A 285 15.40 -3.63 24.62
N LEU A 286 15.16 -4.62 25.48
CA LEU A 286 13.87 -4.78 26.16
C LEU A 286 13.43 -3.57 27.00
N CYS A 287 14.37 -2.74 27.47
CA CYS A 287 14.07 -1.50 28.20
C CYS A 287 13.42 -0.42 27.32
N GLN A 288 13.56 -0.51 25.99
CA GLN A 288 12.93 0.40 25.04
C GLN A 288 11.47 0.03 24.73
N TYR A 289 10.99 -1.15 25.14
CA TYR A 289 9.57 -1.52 25.06
C TYR A 289 8.84 -1.08 26.33
N ASN A 290 8.64 0.23 26.45
CA ASN A 290 8.03 0.89 27.59
C ASN A 290 6.82 1.74 27.15
N LEU A 291 6.06 2.26 28.12
CA LEU A 291 4.83 2.99 27.84
C LEU A 291 5.08 4.31 27.11
N SER A 292 6.16 5.05 27.43
CA SER A 292 6.46 6.31 26.75
C SER A 292 6.79 6.09 25.27
N GLY A 293 7.57 5.07 24.96
CA GLY A 293 7.87 4.67 23.57
C GLY A 293 6.61 4.25 22.81
N LEU A 294 5.72 3.49 23.45
CA LEU A 294 4.44 3.13 22.84
C LEU A 294 3.55 4.36 22.61
N LEU A 295 3.44 5.28 23.57
CA LEU A 295 2.64 6.50 23.43
C LEU A 295 3.18 7.39 22.32
N GLU A 296 4.50 7.61 22.26
CA GLU A 296 5.12 8.38 21.17
C GLU A 296 4.86 7.72 19.81
N TYR A 297 4.97 6.39 19.73
CA TYR A 297 4.68 5.64 18.52
C TYR A 297 3.22 5.73 18.12
N CYS A 298 2.29 5.47 19.03
CA CYS A 298 0.86 5.44 18.77
C CYS A 298 0.31 6.82 18.38
N LEU A 299 0.72 7.86 19.10
CA LEU A 299 0.14 9.20 18.99
C LEU A 299 0.89 10.11 18.00
N TYR A 300 1.90 9.60 17.31
CA TYR A 300 2.75 10.38 16.40
C TYR A 300 1.92 11.15 15.34
N PRO A 301 1.79 12.49 15.44
CA PRO A 301 0.80 13.24 14.67
C PRO A 301 0.90 13.08 13.15
N PRO A 302 2.11 13.10 12.54
CA PRO A 302 2.25 12.92 11.09
C PRO A 302 1.71 11.60 10.55
N LEU A 303 1.56 10.56 11.37
CA LEU A 303 1.07 9.26 10.93
C LEU A 303 -0.16 8.77 11.73
N TYR A 304 -0.77 9.65 12.54
CA TYR A 304 -1.91 9.32 13.40
C TYR A 304 -3.21 9.21 12.60
N ILE A 305 -3.53 10.25 11.81
CA ILE A 305 -4.79 10.33 11.05
C ILE A 305 -4.76 9.37 9.85
N ALA A 306 -3.70 9.47 9.05
CA ALA A 306 -3.41 8.61 7.93
C ALA A 306 -1.90 8.66 7.62
N GLY A 307 -1.45 7.81 6.71
CA GLY A 307 -0.05 7.74 6.30
C GLY A 307 0.43 6.30 6.23
N PRO A 308 1.71 6.07 5.90
CA PRO A 308 2.25 4.73 5.87
C PRO A 308 2.38 4.12 7.26
N ILE A 309 2.11 2.83 7.33
CA ILE A 309 2.25 2.00 8.52
C ILE A 309 3.72 1.65 8.72
N MET A 310 4.17 1.70 9.97
CA MET A 310 5.52 1.30 10.36
C MET A 310 5.43 0.17 11.38
N SER A 311 6.53 -0.55 11.61
CA SER A 311 6.66 -1.40 12.80
C SER A 311 7.11 -0.56 13.99
N TYR A 312 6.95 -1.11 15.20
CA TYR A 312 7.46 -0.44 16.40
C TYR A 312 8.98 -0.32 16.35
N ASN A 313 9.69 -1.41 16.02
CA ASN A 313 11.15 -1.41 15.95
C ASN A 313 11.68 -0.38 14.94
N CYS A 314 11.04 -0.28 13.77
CA CYS A 314 11.45 0.67 12.74
C CYS A 314 11.25 2.13 13.19
N PHE A 315 10.14 2.43 13.86
CA PHE A 315 9.88 3.76 14.38
C PHE A 315 10.82 4.10 15.55
N ALA A 316 10.86 3.26 16.58
CA ALA A 316 11.60 3.53 17.80
C ALA A 316 13.12 3.58 17.58
N SER A 317 13.67 2.76 16.68
CA SER A 317 15.11 2.83 16.31
C SER A 317 15.52 4.16 15.67
N GLN A 318 14.60 4.85 14.98
CA GLN A 318 14.84 6.17 14.39
C GLN A 318 14.69 7.30 15.43
N ARG A 319 14.04 7.03 16.56
CA ARG A 319 13.82 7.98 17.65
C ARG A 319 14.81 7.82 18.81
N ALA A 320 15.47 6.67 18.90
CA ALA A 320 16.41 6.31 19.96
C ALA A 320 17.60 7.30 20.06
N PRO A 321 18.12 7.55 21.27
CA PRO A 321 19.37 8.31 21.45
C PRO A 321 20.52 7.63 20.71
N GLY A 322 21.15 8.33 19.75
CA GLY A 322 22.22 7.77 18.92
C GLY A 322 21.74 6.99 17.68
N GLY A 323 20.43 6.80 17.50
CA GLY A 323 19.89 6.33 16.23
C GLY A 323 20.24 7.34 15.13
N ALA A 324 20.86 6.90 14.04
CA ALA A 324 21.14 7.75 12.90
C ALA A 324 19.80 8.26 12.34
N ILE A 325 19.41 9.47 12.75
CA ILE A 325 18.26 10.18 12.22
C ILE A 325 18.58 10.46 10.76
N ARG A 326 17.81 9.87 9.85
CA ARG A 326 17.97 10.15 8.43
C ARG A 326 17.35 11.51 8.14
N GLN A 327 18.16 12.55 8.19
CA GLN A 327 17.79 13.83 7.61
C GLN A 327 17.97 13.73 6.10
N LEU A 328 16.86 13.64 5.37
CA LEU A 328 16.89 13.84 3.93
C LEU A 328 17.42 15.25 3.65
N GLY A 329 18.30 15.39 2.66
CA GLY A 329 18.75 16.71 2.24
C GLY A 329 17.57 17.56 1.76
N GLY A 330 17.62 18.89 1.95
CA GLY A 330 16.53 19.80 1.56
C GLY A 330 16.08 19.62 0.10
N ARG A 331 17.02 19.32 -0.81
CA ARG A 331 16.73 18.98 -2.22
C ARG A 331 15.88 17.71 -2.36
N GLN A 332 16.16 16.65 -1.60
CA GLN A 332 15.38 15.41 -1.65
C GLN A 332 13.96 15.62 -1.13
N LEU A 333 13.83 16.39 -0.05
CA LEU A 333 12.52 16.77 0.51
C LEU A 333 11.72 17.62 -0.47
N LEU A 334 12.35 18.61 -1.11
CA LEU A 334 11.73 19.47 -2.12
C LEU A 334 11.26 18.66 -3.34
N VAL A 335 12.09 17.74 -3.85
CA VAL A 335 11.69 16.85 -4.95
C VAL A 335 10.51 15.96 -4.57
N TYR A 336 10.49 15.45 -3.33
CA TYR A 336 9.36 14.66 -2.83
C TYR A 336 8.08 15.50 -2.72
N ALA A 337 8.19 16.72 -2.18
CA ALA A 337 7.08 17.67 -2.09
C ALA A 337 6.55 18.06 -3.47
N ALA A 338 7.43 18.36 -4.44
CA ALA A 338 7.05 18.65 -5.82
C ALA A 338 6.31 17.48 -6.48
N ARG A 339 6.75 16.24 -6.23
CA ARG A 339 6.05 15.03 -6.70
C ARG A 339 4.68 14.86 -6.04
N ALA A 340 4.51 15.22 -4.77
CA ALA A 340 3.21 15.20 -4.10
C ALA A 340 2.28 16.28 -4.67
N ALA A 341 2.80 17.49 -4.90
CA ALA A 341 2.06 18.58 -5.52
C ALA A 341 1.59 18.24 -6.95
N LEU A 342 2.45 17.59 -7.75
CA LEU A 342 2.04 17.12 -9.08
C LEU A 342 0.89 16.10 -9.03
N VAL A 343 0.91 15.18 -8.06
CA VAL A 343 -0.20 14.23 -7.87
C VAL A 343 -1.49 14.97 -7.49
N LEU A 344 -1.41 15.98 -6.63
CA LEU A 344 -2.56 16.82 -6.29
C LEU A 344 -3.12 17.54 -7.53
N LEU A 345 -2.26 18.15 -8.34
CA LEU A 345 -2.67 18.82 -9.57
C LEU A 345 -3.34 17.85 -10.55
N CYS A 346 -2.80 16.64 -10.71
CA CYS A 346 -3.43 15.60 -11.52
C CYS A 346 -4.80 15.18 -10.96
N LEU A 347 -4.92 15.03 -9.64
CA LEU A 347 -6.18 14.68 -8.97
C LEU A 347 -7.24 15.76 -9.15
N GLU A 348 -6.88 17.03 -8.96
CA GLU A 348 -7.76 18.18 -9.22
C GLU A 348 -8.17 18.22 -10.69
N ALA A 349 -7.23 18.07 -11.63
CA ALA A 349 -7.54 18.06 -13.06
C ALA A 349 -8.53 16.94 -13.44
N VAL A 350 -8.32 15.73 -12.90
CA VAL A 350 -9.22 14.59 -13.15
C VAL A 350 -10.61 14.85 -12.57
N THR A 351 -10.71 15.35 -11.33
CA THR A 351 -12.01 15.60 -10.67
C THR A 351 -12.78 16.77 -11.30
N HIS A 352 -12.09 17.73 -11.90
CA HIS A 352 -12.72 18.80 -12.69
C HIS A 352 -13.15 18.33 -14.09
N ALA A 353 -12.36 17.47 -14.75
CA ALA A 353 -12.63 17.07 -16.12
C ALA A 353 -13.57 15.86 -16.25
N LEU A 354 -13.55 14.94 -15.28
CA LEU A 354 -14.11 13.60 -15.42
C LEU A 354 -14.92 13.20 -14.16
N PRO A 355 -16.25 13.47 -14.11
CA PRO A 355 -17.08 13.22 -12.93
C PRO A 355 -17.49 11.75 -12.75
N TYR A 356 -16.54 10.82 -12.91
CA TYR A 356 -16.82 9.38 -12.90
C TYR A 356 -17.14 8.82 -11.51
N ASN A 357 -16.70 9.46 -10.42
CA ASN A 357 -17.13 9.04 -9.09
C ASN A 357 -18.60 9.41 -8.87
N ALA A 358 -19.04 10.58 -9.36
CA ALA A 358 -20.45 10.97 -9.37
C ALA A 358 -21.30 10.00 -10.21
N ILE A 359 -20.86 9.72 -11.45
CA ILE A 359 -21.53 8.78 -12.36
C ILE A 359 -21.69 7.39 -11.71
N ALA A 360 -20.64 6.89 -11.06
CA ALA A 360 -20.67 5.60 -10.37
C ALA A 360 -21.60 5.62 -9.15
N ARG A 361 -21.44 6.60 -8.24
CA ARG A 361 -22.24 6.68 -7.00
C ARG A 361 -23.72 6.89 -7.27
N ASP A 362 -24.08 7.65 -8.29
CA ASP A 362 -25.47 7.88 -8.66
C ASP A 362 -26.10 6.72 -9.44
N ARG A 363 -25.32 5.68 -9.75
CA ARG A 363 -25.72 4.59 -10.66
C ARG A 363 -26.28 5.13 -11.98
N ALA A 364 -25.66 6.19 -12.51
CA ALA A 364 -26.17 6.91 -13.67
C ALA A 364 -26.24 6.01 -14.91
N LEU A 365 -25.25 5.12 -15.09
CA LEU A 365 -25.25 4.14 -16.18
C LEU A 365 -26.41 3.14 -16.09
N ASP A 366 -26.71 2.64 -14.90
CA ASP A 366 -27.80 1.67 -14.70
C ASP A 366 -29.17 2.31 -14.95
N LYS A 367 -29.37 3.53 -14.43
CA LYS A 367 -30.60 4.31 -14.68
C LYS A 367 -30.77 4.60 -16.17
N LEU A 368 -29.68 4.94 -16.85
CA LEU A 368 -29.69 5.19 -18.29
C LEU A 368 -29.98 3.91 -19.07
N ALA A 369 -29.40 2.76 -18.68
CA ALA A 369 -29.67 1.47 -19.29
C ALA A 369 -31.13 1.05 -19.12
N ALA A 370 -31.71 1.27 -17.92
CA ALA A 370 -33.11 1.01 -17.66
C ALA A 370 -34.04 1.89 -18.53
N ARG A 371 -33.74 3.18 -18.70
CA ARG A 371 -34.49 4.08 -19.59
C ARG A 371 -34.46 3.61 -21.04
N TRP A 372 -33.28 3.24 -21.54
CA TRP A 372 -33.12 2.70 -22.90
C TRP A 372 -33.83 1.36 -23.11
N ALA A 373 -33.98 0.55 -22.06
CA ALA A 373 -34.72 -0.71 -22.12
C ALA A 373 -36.25 -0.50 -22.11
N GLY A 374 -36.74 0.54 -21.42
CA GLY A 374 -38.17 0.84 -21.32
C GLY A 374 -38.73 1.68 -22.47
N ASP A 375 -37.98 2.68 -22.96
CA ASP A 375 -38.39 3.57 -24.05
C ASP A 375 -37.20 3.97 -24.94
N PRO A 376 -36.82 3.12 -25.92
CA PRO A 376 -35.71 3.41 -26.82
C PRO A 376 -35.95 4.65 -27.71
N ALA A 377 -37.21 4.89 -28.12
CA ALA A 377 -37.54 5.98 -29.04
C ALA A 377 -37.48 7.33 -28.32
N GLY A 378 -38.06 7.44 -27.12
CA GLY A 378 -37.97 8.64 -26.29
C GLY A 378 -36.54 8.92 -25.81
N ALA A 379 -35.77 7.89 -25.47
CA ALA A 379 -34.36 8.07 -25.10
C ALA A 379 -33.52 8.62 -26.27
N ALA A 380 -33.75 8.15 -27.49
CA ALA A 380 -33.10 8.66 -28.69
C ALA A 380 -33.53 10.10 -29.01
N ALA A 381 -34.84 10.40 -28.93
CA ALA A 381 -35.38 11.74 -29.15
C ALA A 381 -34.84 12.77 -28.14
N ALA A 382 -34.60 12.34 -26.89
CA ALA A 382 -34.00 13.17 -25.85
C ALA A 382 -32.47 13.32 -25.95
N GLY A 383 -31.83 12.77 -27.00
CA GLY A 383 -30.38 12.88 -27.21
C GLY A 383 -29.53 12.15 -26.17
N LEU A 384 -30.13 11.25 -25.38
CA LEU A 384 -29.43 10.54 -24.32
C LEU A 384 -28.36 9.61 -24.90
N PRO A 385 -27.15 9.55 -24.32
CA PRO A 385 -26.15 8.59 -24.80
C PRO A 385 -26.59 7.16 -24.49
N ARG A 386 -26.32 6.21 -25.39
CA ARG A 386 -26.61 4.79 -25.16
C ARG A 386 -25.50 4.15 -24.31
N PRO A 387 -25.80 3.53 -23.15
CA PRO A 387 -24.79 2.88 -22.34
C PRO A 387 -24.29 1.61 -23.05
N ARG A 388 -22.96 1.44 -23.09
CA ARG A 388 -22.27 0.30 -23.69
C ARG A 388 -21.36 -0.35 -22.63
N PRO A 389 -20.98 -1.63 -22.77
CA PRO A 389 -20.01 -2.27 -21.87
C PRO A 389 -18.71 -1.46 -21.69
N LEU A 390 -18.26 -0.80 -22.76
CA LEU A 390 -17.12 0.12 -22.72
C LEU A 390 -17.30 1.26 -21.69
N HIS A 391 -18.50 1.85 -21.57
CA HIS A 391 -18.73 2.96 -20.62
C HIS A 391 -18.68 2.50 -19.17
N TYR A 392 -19.13 1.27 -18.87
CA TYR A 392 -18.94 0.65 -17.56
C TYR A 392 -17.45 0.43 -17.26
N ALA A 393 -16.69 -0.10 -18.23
CA ALA A 393 -15.24 -0.29 -18.09
C ALA A 393 -14.49 1.04 -17.88
N ILE A 394 -14.83 2.09 -18.65
CA ILE A 394 -14.25 3.44 -18.52
C ILE A 394 -14.57 4.03 -17.14
N THR A 395 -15.81 3.85 -16.66
CA THR A 395 -16.20 4.33 -15.32
C THR A 395 -15.40 3.64 -14.23
N GLY A 396 -15.32 2.30 -14.26
CA GLY A 396 -14.50 1.54 -13.31
C GLY A 396 -13.02 1.91 -13.36
N TYR A 397 -12.47 2.12 -14.58
CA TYR A 397 -11.10 2.57 -14.78
C TYR A 397 -10.84 3.94 -14.13
N TRP A 398 -11.65 4.95 -14.41
CA TRP A 398 -11.44 6.30 -13.87
C TRP A 398 -11.72 6.39 -12.37
N VAL A 399 -12.68 5.63 -11.83
CA VAL A 399 -12.87 5.49 -10.38
C VAL A 399 -11.61 4.91 -9.72
N LEU A 400 -11.00 3.89 -10.34
CA LEU A 400 -9.77 3.29 -9.82
C LEU A 400 -8.56 4.25 -9.94
N VAL A 401 -8.43 4.99 -11.04
CA VAL A 401 -7.40 6.02 -11.21
C VAL A 401 -7.56 7.14 -10.18
N PHE A 402 -8.79 7.63 -9.98
CA PHE A 402 -9.11 8.58 -8.92
C PHE A 402 -8.70 8.05 -7.55
N MET A 403 -9.06 6.81 -7.23
CA MET A 403 -8.73 6.20 -5.94
C MET A 403 -7.22 6.07 -5.75
N TRP A 404 -6.48 5.70 -6.80
CA TRP A 404 -5.02 5.66 -6.78
C TRP A 404 -4.41 7.05 -6.52
N LEU A 405 -4.86 8.08 -7.26
CA LEU A 405 -4.39 9.46 -7.09
C LEU A 405 -4.71 10.01 -5.69
N LYS A 406 -5.94 9.80 -5.21
CA LYS A 406 -6.42 10.18 -3.88
C LYS A 406 -5.50 9.64 -2.79
N PHE A 407 -5.31 8.32 -2.76
CA PHE A 407 -4.50 7.70 -1.72
C PHE A 407 -3.00 7.97 -1.88
N THR A 408 -2.51 8.08 -3.12
CA THR A 408 -1.13 8.51 -3.38
C THR A 408 -0.87 9.88 -2.76
N PHE A 409 -1.77 10.85 -2.98
CA PHE A 409 -1.58 12.19 -2.42
C PHE A 409 -1.69 12.20 -0.90
N ILE A 410 -2.77 11.64 -0.34
CA ILE A 410 -3.00 11.63 1.12
C ILE A 410 -1.81 11.01 1.86
N TRP A 411 -1.34 9.83 1.42
CA TRP A 411 -0.23 9.17 2.10
C TRP A 411 1.11 9.88 1.89
N ARG A 412 1.36 10.45 0.70
CA ARG A 412 2.57 11.27 0.47
C ARG A 412 2.58 12.54 1.30
N PHE A 413 1.43 13.17 1.51
CA PHE A 413 1.30 14.35 2.36
C PHE A 413 1.74 14.06 3.80
N PHE A 414 1.19 13.02 4.41
CA PHE A 414 1.55 12.60 5.77
C PHE A 414 2.99 12.08 5.86
N ARG A 415 3.44 11.33 4.85
CA ARG A 415 4.82 10.88 4.75
C ARG A 415 5.80 12.05 4.62
N LEU A 416 5.47 13.11 3.88
CA LEU A 416 6.31 14.30 3.75
C LEU A 416 6.53 14.96 5.11
N ALA A 417 5.49 15.09 5.93
CA ALA A 417 5.61 15.63 7.29
C ALA A 417 6.49 14.73 8.18
N ALA A 418 6.32 13.41 8.13
CA ALA A 418 7.18 12.47 8.86
C ALA A 418 8.65 12.56 8.42
N LEU A 419 8.89 12.63 7.11
CA LEU A 419 10.23 12.78 6.54
C LEU A 419 10.91 14.09 6.94
N ALA A 420 10.15 15.20 6.97
CA ALA A 420 10.65 16.48 7.43
C ALA A 420 10.99 16.46 8.93
N ASP A 421 10.25 15.70 9.73
CA ASP A 421 10.57 15.40 11.13
C ASP A 421 11.68 14.33 11.27
N GLY A 422 12.24 13.80 10.18
CA GLY A 422 13.34 12.83 10.23
C GLY A 422 12.93 11.41 10.64
N VAL A 423 11.64 11.06 10.49
CA VAL A 423 11.14 9.68 10.52
C VAL A 423 10.89 9.24 9.09
N ALA A 424 11.46 8.11 8.70
CA ALA A 424 11.37 7.56 7.35
C ALA A 424 10.42 6.37 7.28
N PRO A 425 9.10 6.60 7.10
CA PRO A 425 8.16 5.54 6.81
C PRO A 425 8.32 5.02 5.36
N PRO A 426 7.88 3.77 5.08
CA PRO A 426 7.85 3.22 3.72
C PRO A 426 6.91 4.00 2.79
N GLU A 427 7.13 3.93 1.48
CA GLU A 427 6.20 4.48 0.47
C GLU A 427 5.01 3.52 0.25
N ASN A 428 3.81 4.06 0.07
CA ASN A 428 2.60 3.27 -0.02
C ASN A 428 2.16 2.93 -1.44
N MET A 429 2.38 3.85 -2.38
CA MET A 429 2.04 3.64 -3.79
C MET A 429 3.34 3.56 -4.59
N THR A 430 3.87 2.35 -4.71
CA THR A 430 5.20 2.12 -5.31
C THR A 430 5.13 1.97 -6.82
N ARG A 431 3.95 1.66 -7.37
CA ARG A 431 3.69 1.56 -8.80
C ARG A 431 2.41 2.27 -9.19
N CYS A 432 2.35 2.72 -10.44
CA CYS A 432 1.12 3.20 -11.04
C CYS A 432 0.11 2.04 -11.11
N VAL A 433 -1.18 2.34 -10.95
CA VAL A 433 -2.23 1.31 -11.02
C VAL A 433 -2.21 0.55 -12.35
N CYS A 434 -1.89 1.23 -13.46
CA CYS A 434 -1.76 0.64 -14.79
C CYS A 434 -0.44 -0.14 -15.02
N ASP A 435 0.46 -0.18 -14.04
CA ASP A 435 1.74 -0.91 -14.09
C ASP A 435 1.70 -2.16 -13.16
N ASN A 436 0.58 -2.87 -13.17
CA ASN A 436 0.40 -4.15 -12.47
C ASN A 436 -0.28 -5.16 -13.40
N TYR A 437 0.34 -6.34 -13.56
CA TYR A 437 -0.15 -7.42 -14.43
C TYR A 437 -0.51 -8.70 -13.67
N ASP A 438 -0.20 -8.77 -12.37
CA ASP A 438 -0.57 -9.85 -11.47
C ASP A 438 -1.18 -9.27 -10.18
N VAL A 439 -2.13 -10.00 -9.60
CA VAL A 439 -2.93 -9.59 -8.44
C VAL A 439 -2.04 -9.52 -7.20
N GLU A 440 -1.11 -10.45 -7.03
CA GLU A 440 -0.15 -10.42 -5.93
C GLU A 440 0.75 -9.17 -6.00
N GLY A 441 1.29 -8.86 -7.18
CA GLY A 441 2.05 -7.65 -7.45
C GLY A 441 1.27 -6.37 -7.19
N PHE A 442 -0.01 -6.33 -7.59
CA PHE A 442 -0.92 -5.23 -7.29
C PHE A 442 -1.05 -4.99 -5.78
N TRP A 443 -1.34 -6.03 -4.99
CA TRP A 443 -1.50 -5.89 -3.53
C TRP A 443 -0.19 -5.56 -2.80
N ARG A 444 0.96 -5.94 -3.35
CA ARG A 444 2.27 -5.52 -2.82
C ARG A 444 2.58 -4.05 -3.13
N SER A 445 2.09 -3.52 -4.24
CA SER A 445 2.40 -2.15 -4.70
C SER A 445 1.36 -1.12 -4.24
N TRP A 446 0.13 -1.55 -4.01
CA TRP A 446 -0.97 -0.78 -3.44
C TRP A 446 -0.95 -0.84 -1.92
N HIS A 447 -0.95 0.32 -1.26
CA HIS A 447 -0.87 0.40 0.21
C HIS A 447 0.27 -0.47 0.77
N ALA A 448 1.44 -0.38 0.16
CA ALA A 448 2.56 -1.31 0.36
C ALA A 448 2.98 -1.45 1.84
N SER A 449 2.87 -0.38 2.65
CA SER A 449 3.18 -0.46 4.08
C SER A 449 2.23 -1.39 4.84
N TYR A 450 0.94 -1.39 4.49
CA TYR A 450 -0.04 -2.30 5.06
C TYR A 450 0.18 -3.72 4.58
N ASN A 451 0.49 -3.92 3.30
CA ASN A 451 0.86 -5.25 2.80
C ASN A 451 2.06 -5.82 3.57
N ARG A 452 3.13 -5.03 3.76
CA ARG A 452 4.30 -5.42 4.58
C ARG A 452 3.90 -5.74 6.02
N TRP A 453 2.98 -4.97 6.60
CA TRP A 453 2.45 -5.22 7.94
C TRP A 453 1.68 -6.55 8.01
N LEU A 454 0.76 -6.81 7.07
CA LEU A 454 -0.02 -8.05 6.98
C LEU A 454 0.91 -9.25 6.82
N VAL A 455 1.93 -9.12 5.96
CA VAL A 455 2.92 -10.17 5.74
C VAL A 455 3.66 -10.50 7.04
N ARG A 456 4.20 -9.48 7.73
CA ARG A 456 5.02 -9.65 8.92
C ARG A 456 4.23 -10.15 10.13
N TYR A 457 3.07 -9.55 10.41
CA TYR A 457 2.35 -9.75 11.67
C TYR A 457 1.22 -10.78 11.58
N MET A 458 0.78 -11.17 10.38
CA MET A 458 -0.29 -12.15 10.19
C MET A 458 0.13 -13.31 9.29
N TYR A 459 0.55 -13.07 8.05
CA TYR A 459 0.87 -14.15 7.10
C TYR A 459 2.01 -15.06 7.59
N VAL A 460 3.15 -14.49 7.99
CA VAL A 460 4.31 -15.27 8.46
C VAL A 460 3.98 -16.05 9.75
N PRO A 461 3.38 -15.45 10.80
CA PRO A 461 2.96 -16.18 12.00
C PRO A 461 1.96 -17.31 11.74
N LEU A 462 1.10 -17.21 10.72
CA LEU A 462 0.17 -18.26 10.30
C LEU A 462 0.85 -19.34 9.41
N GLY A 463 2.16 -19.53 9.51
CA GLY A 463 2.91 -20.53 8.75
C GLY A 463 3.24 -20.15 7.30
N GLY A 464 3.00 -18.89 6.92
CA GLY A 464 3.47 -18.32 5.66
C GLY A 464 3.04 -19.09 4.41
N SER A 465 4.00 -19.47 3.58
CA SER A 465 3.73 -20.14 2.30
C SER A 465 3.16 -21.56 2.43
N ALA A 466 3.35 -22.23 3.57
CA ALA A 466 2.79 -23.57 3.78
C ALA A 466 1.25 -23.54 3.81
N TRP A 467 0.68 -22.48 4.39
CA TRP A 467 -0.76 -22.30 4.54
C TRP A 467 -1.31 -21.19 3.62
N ARG A 468 -0.64 -20.92 2.50
CA ARG A 468 -0.93 -19.75 1.65
C ARG A 468 -2.42 -19.63 1.30
N ALA A 469 -3.08 -20.72 0.89
CA ALA A 469 -4.48 -20.68 0.51
C ALA A 469 -5.39 -20.27 1.68
N ALA A 470 -5.23 -20.86 2.87
CA ALA A 470 -5.99 -20.50 4.06
C ALA A 470 -5.68 -19.07 4.53
N ASN A 471 -4.40 -18.68 4.47
CA ASN A 471 -3.96 -17.35 4.89
C ASN A 471 -4.59 -16.23 4.06
N VAL A 472 -4.80 -16.42 2.76
CA VAL A 472 -5.49 -15.43 1.92
C VAL A 472 -6.89 -15.11 2.48
N TRP A 473 -7.68 -16.12 2.84
CA TRP A 473 -9.03 -15.90 3.40
C TRP A 473 -9.03 -15.15 4.73
N VAL A 474 -8.13 -15.54 5.64
CA VAL A 474 -7.98 -14.87 6.94
C VAL A 474 -7.54 -13.42 6.77
N ILE A 475 -6.56 -13.19 5.88
CA ILE A 475 -6.03 -11.86 5.59
C ILE A 475 -7.13 -10.95 5.01
N PHE A 476 -7.85 -11.39 3.98
CA PHE A 476 -8.90 -10.58 3.36
C PHE A 476 -10.07 -10.30 4.31
N THR A 477 -10.40 -11.24 5.20
CA THR A 477 -11.40 -11.02 6.25
C THR A 477 -10.94 -9.96 7.25
N PHE A 478 -9.68 -10.00 7.68
CA PHE A 478 -9.10 -8.95 8.52
C PHE A 478 -9.05 -7.60 7.81
N VAL A 479 -8.72 -7.58 6.51
CA VAL A 479 -8.73 -6.34 5.70
C VAL A 479 -10.13 -5.72 5.67
N ALA A 480 -11.19 -6.53 5.49
CA ALA A 480 -12.57 -6.06 5.56
C ALA A 480 -12.90 -5.50 6.95
N LEU A 481 -12.66 -6.27 8.02
CA LEU A 481 -12.87 -5.84 9.41
C LEU A 481 -12.11 -4.54 9.73
N TRP A 482 -10.87 -4.43 9.26
CA TRP A 482 -10.03 -3.26 9.48
C TRP A 482 -10.51 -2.04 8.70
N HIS A 483 -11.02 -2.18 7.48
CA HIS A 483 -11.49 -1.05 6.70
C HIS A 483 -12.89 -0.58 7.13
N ASP A 484 -13.89 -1.46 6.98
CA ASP A 484 -15.29 -1.19 7.30
C ASP A 484 -16.09 -2.50 7.35
N LEU A 485 -17.01 -2.64 8.32
CA LEU A 485 -17.82 -3.85 8.46
C LEU A 485 -19.12 -3.77 7.65
N GLU A 486 -19.00 -3.43 6.37
CA GLU A 486 -20.11 -3.46 5.42
C GLU A 486 -20.15 -4.83 4.73
N TRP A 487 -21.32 -5.47 4.65
CA TRP A 487 -21.49 -6.75 3.94
C TRP A 487 -20.96 -6.72 2.50
N ARG A 488 -21.09 -5.56 1.84
CA ARG A 488 -20.54 -5.31 0.52
C ARG A 488 -19.01 -5.41 0.48
N LEU A 489 -18.31 -4.87 1.49
CA LEU A 489 -16.85 -4.92 1.56
C LEU A 489 -16.36 -6.32 1.89
N LEU A 490 -17.08 -7.03 2.78
CA LEU A 490 -16.76 -8.43 3.10
C LEU A 490 -16.95 -9.35 1.89
N GLY A 491 -18.07 -9.23 1.18
CA GLY A 491 -18.32 -9.96 -0.06
C GLY A 491 -17.28 -9.66 -1.14
N TRP A 492 -16.87 -8.39 -1.27
CA TRP A 492 -15.78 -7.99 -2.15
C TRP A 492 -14.43 -8.62 -1.76
N ALA A 493 -14.12 -8.64 -0.46
CA ALA A 493 -12.86 -9.21 0.04
C ALA A 493 -12.76 -10.72 -0.23
N TRP A 494 -13.86 -11.45 -0.05
CA TRP A 494 -13.93 -12.88 -0.37
C TRP A 494 -13.90 -13.15 -1.88
N MET A 495 -14.54 -12.31 -2.68
CA MET A 495 -14.40 -12.38 -4.14
C MET A 495 -12.94 -12.18 -4.57
N MET A 496 -12.21 -11.25 -3.95
CA MET A 496 -10.78 -11.06 -4.20
C MET A 496 -9.95 -12.26 -3.74
N ALA A 497 -10.24 -12.83 -2.57
CA ALA A 497 -9.60 -14.06 -2.10
C ALA A 497 -9.77 -15.22 -3.10
N ALA A 498 -10.99 -15.39 -3.64
CA ALA A 498 -11.27 -16.38 -4.67
C ALA A 498 -10.53 -16.07 -6.00
N ALA A 499 -10.50 -14.80 -6.41
CA ALA A 499 -9.84 -14.37 -7.65
C ALA A 499 -8.31 -14.57 -7.64
N ILE A 500 -7.68 -14.68 -6.47
CA ILE A 500 -6.24 -14.96 -6.35
C ILE A 500 -5.93 -16.45 -6.58
N ALA A 501 -6.88 -17.36 -6.37
CA ALA A 501 -6.64 -18.80 -6.45
C ALA A 501 -6.18 -19.27 -7.86
N PRO A 502 -6.79 -18.82 -8.99
CA PRO A 502 -6.30 -19.14 -10.33
C PRO A 502 -4.86 -18.68 -10.57
N GLU A 503 -4.51 -17.46 -10.14
CA GLU A 503 -3.14 -16.95 -10.26
C GLU A 503 -2.15 -17.81 -9.47
N MET A 504 -2.52 -18.23 -8.26
CA MET A 504 -1.70 -19.13 -7.46
C MET A 504 -1.46 -20.47 -8.15
N ALA A 505 -2.49 -21.05 -8.78
CA ALA A 505 -2.38 -22.29 -9.53
C ALA A 505 -1.47 -22.14 -10.76
N VAL A 506 -1.65 -21.07 -11.55
CA VAL A 506 -0.80 -20.78 -12.73
C VAL A 506 0.66 -20.56 -12.33
N LYS A 507 0.92 -19.78 -11.27
CA LYS A 507 2.28 -19.58 -10.74
C LYS A 507 2.88 -20.86 -10.17
N ALA A 508 2.07 -21.77 -9.61
CA ALA A 508 2.55 -23.08 -9.16
C ALA A 508 2.92 -23.98 -10.35
N LEU A 509 2.08 -24.01 -11.39
CA LEU A 509 2.37 -24.74 -12.63
C LEU A 509 3.63 -24.19 -13.31
N GLY A 510 3.81 -22.88 -13.37
CA GLY A 510 5.01 -22.21 -13.87
C GLY A 510 6.29 -22.67 -13.19
N ARG A 511 6.24 -22.94 -11.87
CA ARG A 511 7.39 -23.41 -11.08
C ARG A 511 7.62 -24.93 -11.16
N SER A 512 6.70 -25.66 -11.79
CA SER A 512 6.80 -27.12 -11.90
C SER A 512 7.90 -27.54 -12.88
N LYS A 513 8.39 -28.78 -12.75
CA LYS A 513 9.37 -29.35 -13.69
C LYS A 513 8.81 -29.45 -15.13
N LEU A 514 7.49 -29.51 -15.30
CA LEU A 514 6.81 -29.65 -16.60
C LEU A 514 7.08 -28.48 -17.55
N LEU A 515 7.09 -27.26 -16.99
CA LEU A 515 7.33 -26.03 -17.76
C LEU A 515 8.81 -25.64 -17.81
N ARG A 516 9.70 -26.43 -17.17
CA ARG A 516 11.14 -26.12 -17.11
C ARG A 516 11.78 -25.96 -18.48
N ARG A 517 11.42 -26.85 -19.42
CA ARG A 517 11.89 -26.84 -20.81
C ARG A 517 11.42 -25.62 -21.63
N TRP A 518 10.38 -24.93 -21.17
CA TRP A 518 9.79 -23.78 -21.86
C TRP A 518 10.26 -22.44 -21.27
N HIS A 519 11.00 -22.45 -20.15
CA HIS A 519 11.55 -21.22 -19.58
C HIS A 519 12.46 -20.50 -20.59
N GLY A 520 12.30 -19.18 -20.67
CA GLY A 520 13.03 -18.34 -21.63
C GLY A 520 12.49 -18.39 -23.07
N THR A 521 11.53 -19.25 -23.39
CA THR A 521 10.92 -19.28 -24.73
C THR A 521 9.92 -18.14 -24.94
N ALA A 522 9.80 -17.68 -26.19
CA ALA A 522 8.78 -16.71 -26.58
C ALA A 522 7.36 -17.25 -26.32
N ALA A 523 7.13 -18.55 -26.55
CA ALA A 523 5.83 -19.18 -26.34
C ALA A 523 5.36 -19.08 -24.88
N LEU A 524 6.21 -19.38 -23.91
CA LEU A 524 5.87 -19.23 -22.50
C LEU A 524 5.61 -17.76 -22.14
N ARG A 525 6.39 -16.83 -22.70
CA ARG A 525 6.15 -15.39 -22.51
C ARG A 525 4.76 -14.97 -23.01
N GLN A 526 4.36 -15.41 -24.21
CA GLN A 526 3.03 -15.09 -24.75
C GLN A 526 1.92 -15.70 -23.88
N ALA A 527 2.09 -16.94 -23.41
CA ALA A 527 1.14 -17.55 -22.48
C ALA A 527 1.03 -16.77 -21.16
N CYS A 528 2.15 -16.33 -20.60
CA CYS A 528 2.16 -15.48 -19.40
C CYS A 528 1.49 -14.12 -19.64
N ALA A 529 1.68 -13.51 -20.82
CA ALA A 529 1.02 -12.25 -21.17
C ALA A 529 -0.50 -12.42 -21.34
N ALA A 530 -0.94 -13.55 -21.88
CA ALA A 530 -2.36 -13.90 -21.95
C ALA A 530 -2.97 -14.12 -20.55
N ALA A 531 -2.26 -14.85 -19.68
CA ALA A 531 -2.68 -15.01 -18.28
C ALA A 531 -2.72 -13.67 -17.52
N ALA A 532 -1.74 -12.80 -17.76
CA ALA A 532 -1.72 -11.44 -17.22
C ALA A 532 -2.92 -10.60 -17.70
N ALA A 533 -3.28 -10.68 -18.98
CA ALA A 533 -4.46 -9.99 -19.50
C ALA A 533 -5.75 -10.42 -18.79
N VAL A 534 -5.91 -11.73 -18.55
CA VAL A 534 -7.04 -12.28 -17.78
C VAL A 534 -7.00 -11.80 -16.33
N ASN A 535 -5.84 -11.78 -15.67
CA ASN A 535 -5.70 -11.25 -14.31
C ASN A 535 -6.08 -9.77 -14.21
N ILE A 536 -5.64 -8.95 -15.16
CA ILE A 536 -6.00 -7.53 -15.19
C ILE A 536 -7.52 -7.39 -15.38
N LEU A 537 -8.13 -8.18 -16.26
CA LEU A 537 -9.58 -8.17 -16.46
C LEU A 537 -10.35 -8.59 -15.20
N LEU A 538 -9.88 -9.62 -14.48
CA LEU A 538 -10.45 -10.05 -13.20
C LEU A 538 -10.37 -8.94 -12.15
N LEU A 539 -9.22 -8.27 -12.04
CA LEU A 539 -9.02 -7.15 -11.12
C LEU A 539 -9.92 -5.96 -11.48
N MET A 540 -10.04 -5.61 -12.77
CA MET A 540 -10.96 -4.57 -13.25
C MET A 540 -12.41 -4.92 -12.92
N THR A 541 -12.82 -6.18 -13.13
CA THR A 541 -14.18 -6.66 -12.84
C THR A 541 -14.47 -6.58 -11.35
N ALA A 542 -13.56 -7.07 -10.51
CA ALA A 542 -13.74 -7.06 -9.07
C ALA A 542 -13.79 -5.63 -8.49
N ASN A 543 -13.04 -4.68 -9.07
CA ASN A 543 -13.17 -3.25 -8.73
C ASN A 543 -14.50 -2.66 -9.21
N LEU A 544 -14.98 -3.02 -10.39
CA LEU A 544 -16.26 -2.57 -10.91
C LEU A 544 -17.41 -3.01 -10.00
N VAL A 545 -17.38 -4.26 -9.54
CA VAL A 545 -18.34 -4.80 -8.58
C VAL A 545 -18.27 -4.06 -7.24
N GLY A 546 -17.07 -3.82 -6.71
CA GLY A 546 -16.90 -3.14 -5.42
C GLY A 546 -17.36 -1.68 -5.43
N PHE A 547 -17.13 -0.95 -6.53
CA PHE A 547 -17.21 0.52 -6.53
C PHE A 547 -18.18 1.14 -7.54
N VAL A 548 -18.72 0.38 -8.50
CA VAL A 548 -19.59 0.94 -9.56
C VAL A 548 -20.93 0.22 -9.64
N THR A 549 -20.94 -1.10 -9.89
CA THR A 549 -22.17 -1.83 -10.20
C THR A 549 -22.82 -2.50 -8.99
N GLY A 550 -22.04 -2.80 -7.95
CA GLY A 550 -22.48 -3.70 -6.87
C GLY A 550 -22.60 -5.16 -7.34
N LEU A 551 -23.02 -6.03 -6.42
CA LEU A 551 -23.24 -7.46 -6.70
C LEU A 551 -24.40 -7.68 -7.68
N ASP A 552 -25.48 -6.90 -7.57
CA ASP A 552 -26.67 -7.04 -8.43
C ASP A 552 -26.41 -6.71 -9.90
N GLY A 553 -25.42 -5.85 -10.17
CA GLY A 553 -25.06 -5.43 -11.52
C GLY A 553 -24.20 -6.44 -12.30
N ILE A 554 -23.71 -7.51 -11.66
CA ILE A 554 -22.84 -8.51 -12.29
C ILE A 554 -23.55 -9.23 -13.44
N GLY A 555 -24.76 -9.74 -13.20
CA GLY A 555 -25.49 -10.54 -14.18
C GLY A 555 -25.82 -9.79 -15.48
N PRO A 556 -26.43 -8.59 -15.41
CA PRO A 556 -26.69 -7.76 -16.59
C PRO A 556 -25.42 -7.42 -17.37
N LEU A 557 -24.36 -7.01 -16.67
CA LEU A 557 -23.10 -6.64 -17.33
C LEU A 557 -22.43 -7.84 -17.99
N ALA A 558 -22.35 -8.98 -17.31
CA ALA A 558 -21.76 -10.20 -17.85
C ALA A 558 -22.49 -10.63 -19.14
N ARG A 559 -23.83 -10.60 -19.15
CA ARG A 559 -24.62 -10.88 -20.36
C ARG A 559 -24.31 -9.92 -21.51
N GLN A 560 -24.18 -8.62 -21.23
CA GLN A 560 -23.84 -7.64 -22.26
C GLN A 560 -22.42 -7.83 -22.83
N VAL A 561 -21.45 -8.18 -21.99
CA VAL A 561 -20.07 -8.43 -22.42
C VAL A 561 -19.98 -9.72 -23.24
N LEU A 562 -20.61 -10.80 -22.77
CA LEU A 562 -20.62 -12.09 -23.47
C LEU A 562 -21.36 -12.02 -24.80
N ALA A 563 -22.39 -11.17 -24.91
CA ALA A 563 -23.07 -10.90 -26.17
C ALA A 563 -22.21 -10.12 -27.19
N GLN A 564 -21.03 -9.60 -26.80
CA GLN A 564 -20.13 -8.82 -27.65
C GLN A 564 -18.73 -9.44 -27.71
N PRO A 565 -18.56 -10.61 -28.35
CA PRO A 565 -17.28 -11.32 -28.38
C PRO A 565 -16.16 -10.50 -29.03
N ARG A 566 -16.48 -9.66 -30.03
CA ARG A 566 -15.52 -8.74 -30.65
C ARG A 566 -14.98 -7.71 -29.65
N PHE A 567 -15.84 -7.17 -28.79
CA PHE A 567 -15.43 -6.22 -27.75
C PHE A 567 -14.48 -6.90 -26.76
N LEU A 568 -14.83 -8.09 -26.27
CA LEU A 568 -13.99 -8.86 -25.36
C LEU A 568 -12.63 -9.20 -25.97
N ALA A 569 -12.59 -9.61 -27.24
CA ALA A 569 -11.35 -9.91 -27.95
C ALA A 569 -10.43 -8.68 -28.06
N VAL A 570 -10.98 -7.51 -28.39
CA VAL A 570 -10.22 -6.24 -28.45
C VAL A 570 -9.68 -5.85 -27.08
N VAL A 571 -10.50 -5.97 -26.02
CA VAL A 571 -10.06 -5.68 -24.65
C VAL A 571 -8.93 -6.63 -24.22
N LEU A 572 -9.07 -7.93 -24.45
CA LEU A 572 -8.04 -8.90 -24.11
C LEU A 572 -6.73 -8.66 -24.87
N LEU A 573 -6.82 -8.32 -26.17
CA LEU A 573 -5.64 -7.97 -26.97
C LEU A 573 -4.96 -6.70 -26.44
N ALA A 574 -5.73 -5.67 -26.08
CA ALA A 574 -5.21 -4.46 -25.48
C ALA A 574 -4.49 -4.72 -24.15
N LEU A 575 -5.10 -5.51 -23.27
CA LEU A 575 -4.52 -5.89 -21.97
C LEU A 575 -3.28 -6.78 -22.14
N PHE A 576 -3.28 -7.65 -23.14
CA PHE A 576 -2.12 -8.46 -23.52
C PHE A 576 -0.95 -7.59 -23.98
N SER A 577 -1.18 -6.62 -24.86
CA SER A 577 -0.15 -5.66 -25.27
C SER A 577 0.37 -4.83 -24.11
N ALA A 578 -0.51 -4.43 -23.18
CA ALA A 578 -0.11 -3.76 -21.94
C ALA A 578 0.78 -4.66 -21.06
N ALA A 579 0.45 -5.94 -20.93
CA ALA A 579 1.27 -6.92 -20.21
C ALA A 579 2.66 -7.07 -20.82
N GLN A 580 2.77 -7.09 -22.15
CA GLN A 580 4.07 -7.13 -22.84
C GLN A 580 4.96 -5.93 -22.50
N LEU A 581 4.37 -4.72 -22.47
CA LEU A 581 5.09 -3.51 -22.08
C LEU A 581 5.55 -3.57 -20.62
N MET A 582 4.67 -4.04 -19.73
CA MET A 582 5.02 -4.19 -18.32
C MET A 582 6.14 -5.21 -18.11
N PHE A 583 6.13 -6.35 -18.81
CA PHE A 583 7.21 -7.32 -18.77
C PHE A 583 8.53 -6.70 -19.22
N TRP A 584 8.53 -5.96 -20.33
CA TRP A 584 9.72 -5.25 -20.78
C TRP A 584 10.21 -4.22 -19.74
N LYS A 585 9.30 -3.48 -19.11
CA LYS A 585 9.64 -2.57 -18.02
C LYS A 585 10.32 -3.31 -16.86
N ARG A 586 9.82 -4.49 -16.46
CA ARG A 586 10.44 -5.31 -15.40
C ARG A 586 11.83 -5.79 -15.77
N GLU A 587 12.07 -6.17 -17.02
CA GLU A 587 13.42 -6.52 -17.51
C GLU A 587 14.38 -5.33 -17.42
N CYS A 588 13.93 -4.13 -17.82
CA CYS A 588 14.73 -2.91 -17.70
C CYS A 588 15.04 -2.56 -16.23
N GLU A 589 14.07 -2.71 -15.33
CA GLU A 589 14.27 -2.52 -13.89
C GLU A 589 15.27 -3.52 -13.32
N ALA A 590 15.17 -4.80 -13.69
CA ALA A 590 16.10 -5.84 -13.27
C ALA A 590 17.54 -5.57 -13.73
N ALA A 591 17.72 -5.26 -15.02
CA ALA A 591 19.03 -4.91 -15.57
C ALA A 591 19.61 -3.64 -14.93
N GLY A 592 18.76 -2.66 -14.60
CA GLY A 592 19.18 -1.45 -13.88
C GLY A 592 19.70 -1.77 -12.47
N ARG A 593 19.03 -2.65 -11.74
CA ARG A 593 19.46 -3.10 -10.40
C ARG A 593 20.78 -3.86 -10.45
N GLU A 594 20.94 -4.75 -11.41
CA GLU A 594 22.19 -5.50 -11.62
C GLU A 594 23.37 -4.56 -11.88
N ARG A 595 23.21 -3.58 -12.79
CA ARG A 595 24.23 -2.55 -13.05
C ARG A 595 24.57 -1.73 -11.81
N ALA A 596 23.55 -1.35 -11.03
CA ALA A 596 23.77 -0.60 -9.79
C ALA A 596 24.51 -1.44 -8.72
N ALA A 597 24.19 -2.73 -8.61
CA ALA A 597 24.89 -3.65 -7.71
C ALA A 597 26.35 -3.82 -8.10
N VAL A 598 26.64 -4.02 -9.40
CA VAL A 598 28.02 -4.11 -9.93
C VAL A 598 28.79 -2.81 -9.68
N ALA A 599 28.17 -1.65 -9.95
CA ALA A 599 28.81 -0.35 -9.70
C ALA A 599 29.10 -0.11 -8.21
N SER A 600 28.18 -0.50 -7.32
CA SER A 600 28.36 -0.40 -5.87
C SER A 600 29.48 -1.32 -5.37
N ALA A 601 29.53 -2.56 -5.86
CA ALA A 601 30.60 -3.51 -5.54
C ALA A 601 31.98 -3.01 -6.02
N ALA A 602 32.05 -2.44 -7.23
CA ALA A 602 33.27 -1.85 -7.76
C ALA A 602 33.73 -0.63 -6.94
N ALA A 603 32.81 0.24 -6.53
CA ALA A 603 33.11 1.39 -5.68
C ALA A 603 33.62 0.97 -4.29
N ALA A 604 33.00 -0.05 -3.68
CA ALA A 604 33.44 -0.60 -2.39
C ALA A 604 34.86 -1.19 -2.48
N ALA A 605 35.16 -1.92 -3.57
CA ALA A 605 36.49 -2.47 -3.82
C ALA A 605 37.56 -1.38 -3.99
N ALA A 606 37.25 -0.28 -4.69
CA ALA A 606 38.16 0.85 -4.88
C ALA A 606 38.45 1.63 -3.59
N THR A 607 37.50 1.71 -2.66
CA THR A 607 37.72 2.34 -1.35
C THR A 607 38.52 1.44 -0.39
N GLY A 608 38.35 0.12 -0.48
CA GLY A 608 39.02 -0.86 0.38
C GLY A 608 40.52 -1.07 0.08
N THR A 609 40.97 -0.73 -1.13
CA THR A 609 42.40 -0.79 -1.51
C THR A 609 43.20 0.43 -1.06
N SER A 610 42.57 1.55 -0.70
CA SER A 610 43.27 2.76 -0.23
C SER A 610 43.74 2.72 1.24
N GLY A 611 43.32 1.72 2.02
CA GLY A 611 43.70 1.55 3.43
C GLY A 611 44.85 0.57 3.69
N LYS A 612 45.57 0.14 2.65
CA LYS A 612 46.71 -0.79 2.74
C LYS A 612 48.00 -0.25 2.09
N ALA A 613 48.14 1.07 1.99
CA ALA A 613 49.39 1.72 1.61
C ALA A 613 49.98 2.44 2.83
#